data_AF-A0A5C9E8U1-F1
#
_entry.id   AF-A0A5C9E8U1-F1
#
_cell.length_a   1.000
_cell.length_b   1.000
_cell.length_c   1.000
_cell.angle_alpha   90.00
_cell.angle_beta   90.00
_cell.angle_gamma   90.00
#
_symmetry.space_group_name_H-M   'P 1'
#
loop_
_entity.id
_entity.type
_entity.pdbx_description
1 polymer ?
#
loop_
_entity_poly.entity_id
_entity_poly.type
_entity_poly.pdbx_seq_one_letter_code
_entity_poly.pdbx_strand_id
1 'polypeptide(L)' 'MSVIEEISPSPPVVCRFEKYLNGPLGRPVLENLEEGESFILQTSEHVLRITKRNNRAEVNLIQAR' A
#
# COMPACT_ATOMS: atom_id res chain seq x y z
N MET A 1 -23.25 -19.20 13.53
CA MET A 1 -22.02 -19.66 12.84
C MET A 1 -21.69 -18.61 11.80
N SER A 2 -20.87 -17.62 12.15
CA SER A 2 -20.50 -16.58 11.18
C SER A 2 -19.36 -17.10 10.32
N VAL A 3 -19.64 -17.25 9.04
CA VAL A 3 -18.65 -17.59 8.01
C VAL A 3 -17.70 -16.41 7.95
N ILE A 4 -16.43 -16.66 8.28
CA ILE A 4 -15.35 -15.71 8.05
C ILE A 4 -15.17 -15.70 6.53
N GLU A 5 -15.76 -14.72 5.85
CA GLU A 5 -15.47 -14.48 4.44
C GLU A 5 -14.03 -13.98 4.34
N GLU A 6 -13.12 -14.85 3.91
CA GLU A 6 -11.83 -14.46 3.35
C GLU A 6 -12.09 -13.62 2.09
N ILE A 7 -12.24 -12.31 2.26
CA ILE A 7 -12.30 -11.38 1.13
C ILE A 7 -10.86 -11.14 0.65
N SER A 8 -10.47 -11.95 -0.33
CA SER A 8 -9.40 -11.63 -1.30
C SER A 8 -10.01 -10.83 -2.47
N PRO A 9 -9.26 -10.00 -3.23
CA PRO A 9 -7.88 -9.51 -3.08
C PRO A 9 -7.86 -8.08 -2.51
N SER A 10 -6.66 -7.54 -2.22
CA SER A 10 -6.44 -6.17 -1.76
C SER A 10 -7.42 -5.15 -2.41
N PRO A 11 -8.07 -4.26 -1.64
CA PRO A 11 -9.10 -3.39 -2.19
C PRO A 11 -8.56 -2.58 -3.38
N PRO A 12 -9.39 -2.22 -4.38
CA PRO A 12 -8.94 -1.56 -5.63
C PRO A 12 -8.03 -0.34 -5.41
N VAL A 13 -8.14 0.30 -4.25
CA VAL A 13 -7.26 1.39 -3.81
C VAL A 13 -5.81 0.94 -3.57
N VAL A 14 -5.60 -0.19 -2.91
CA VAL A 14 -4.27 -0.74 -2.62
C VAL A 14 -3.56 -1.06 -3.93
N CYS A 15 -4.20 -1.82 -4.81
CA CYS A 15 -3.63 -2.17 -6.11
C CYS A 15 -3.29 -0.94 -6.97
N ARG A 16 -4.15 0.10 -6.93
CA ARG A 16 -3.89 1.36 -7.64
C ARG A 16 -2.66 2.08 -7.08
N PHE A 17 -2.55 2.24 -5.77
CA PHE A 17 -1.40 2.91 -5.16
C PHE A 17 -0.12 2.08 -5.31
N GLU A 18 -0.20 0.76 -5.18
CA GLU A 18 0.92 -0.15 -5.41
C GLU A 18 1.44 -0.03 -6.85
N LYS A 19 0.54 -0.06 -7.84
CA LYS A 19 0.91 0.12 -9.25
C LYS A 19 1.53 1.49 -9.51
N TYR A 20 0.98 2.55 -8.91
CA TYR A 20 1.50 3.91 -9.07
C TYR A 20 2.90 4.08 -8.46
N LEU A 21 3.09 3.59 -7.22
CA LEU A 21 4.35 3.71 -6.48
C LEU A 21 5.47 2.89 -7.11
N ASN A 22 5.15 1.74 -7.71
CA ASN A 22 6.11 0.94 -8.48
C ASN A 22 6.29 1.45 -9.93
N GLY A 23 5.57 2.49 -10.35
CA GLY A 23 5.67 3.10 -11.67
C GLY A 23 6.73 4.21 -11.73
N PRO A 24 7.01 4.76 -12.94
CA PRO A 24 8.07 5.76 -13.14
C PRO A 24 7.86 7.05 -12.33
N LEU A 25 6.61 7.40 -12.03
CA LEU A 25 6.28 8.60 -11.24
C LEU A 25 6.43 8.38 -9.72
N GLY A 26 6.18 7.17 -9.24
CA GLY A 26 6.24 6.84 -7.82
C GLY A 26 7.59 6.32 -7.36
N ARG A 27 8.42 5.85 -8.30
CA ARG A 27 9.76 5.31 -8.02
C ARG A 27 10.67 6.26 -7.23
N PRO A 28 10.71 7.58 -7.50
CA PRO A 28 11.50 8.51 -6.68
C PRO A 28 11.11 8.49 -5.20
N VAL A 29 9.84 8.24 -4.86
CA VAL A 29 9.40 8.12 -3.46
C VAL A 29 10.05 6.92 -2.79
N LEU A 30 10.13 5.79 -3.49
CA LEU A 30 10.81 4.58 -2.99
C LEU A 30 12.33 4.73 -2.93
N GLU A 31 12.93 5.50 -3.83
CA GLU A 31 14.37 5.76 -3.82
C GLU A 31 14.81 6.58 -2.59
N ASN A 32 13.90 7.37 -2.03
CA ASN A 32 14.13 8.12 -0.79
C ASN A 32 13.89 7.30 0.49
N LEU A 33 13.41 6.06 0.38
CA LEU A 33 13.21 5.17 1.53
C LEU A 33 14.35 4.16 1.64
N GLU A 34 14.75 3.88 2.87
CA GLU A 34 15.59 2.73 3.15
C GLU A 34 14.80 1.43 3.00
N GLU A 35 15.50 0.33 2.75
CA GLU A 35 14.88 -0.99 2.62
C GLU A 35 14.26 -1.40 3.97
N GLY A 36 12.98 -1.82 3.95
CA GLY A 36 12.20 -2.09 5.16
C GLY A 36 11.56 -0.86 5.80
N GLU A 37 11.91 0.36 5.37
CA GLU A 37 11.27 1.59 5.86
C GLU A 37 9.82 1.67 5.37
N SER A 38 8.97 2.29 6.20
CA SER A 38 7.56 2.47 5.87
C SER A 38 7.06 3.86 6.21
N PHE A 39 6.11 4.34 5.42
CA PHE A 39 5.37 5.57 5.69
C PHE A 39 3.86 5.31 5.63
N ILE A 40 3.10 6.24 6.20
CA ILE A 40 1.63 6.19 6.20
C ILE A 40 1.10 7.22 5.20
N LEU A 41 0.22 6.77 4.32
CA LEU A 41 -0.55 7.63 3.43
C LEU A 41 -1.99 7.65 3.91
N GLN A 42 -2.44 8.82 4.38
CA GLN A 42 -3.78 9.03 4.85
C GLN A 42 -4.57 9.84 3.82
N THR A 43 -5.71 9.29 3.40
CA THR A 43 -6.72 9.95 2.55
C THR A 43 -7.98 10.20 3.36
N SER A 44 -9.00 10.84 2.77
CA SER A 44 -10.30 11.00 3.44
C SER A 44 -10.96 9.66 3.79
N GLU A 45 -10.76 8.66 2.93
CA GLU A 45 -11.44 7.36 3.00
C GLU A 45 -10.55 6.22 3.54
N HIS A 46 -9.22 6.32 3.42
CA HIS A 46 -8.31 5.20 3.70
C HIS A 46 -7.03 5.64 4.39
N VAL A 47 -6.52 4.78 5.27
CA VAL A 47 -5.17 4.83 5.84
C VAL A 47 -4.38 3.65 5.27
N LEU A 48 -3.32 3.95 4.51
CA LEU A 48 -2.46 2.96 3.86
C LEU A 48 -1.08 2.98 4.48
N ARG A 49 -0.49 1.81 4.68
CA ARG A 49 0.95 1.64 4.96
C ARG A 49 1.66 1.31 3.67
N ILE A 50 2.69 2.08 3.34
CA ILE A 50 3.58 1.80 2.23
C ILE A 50 4.90 1.36 2.83
N THR A 51 5.40 0.19 2.46
CA THR A 51 6.69 -0.35 2.90
C THR A 51 7.56 -0.63 1.70
N LYS A 52 8.84 -0.25 1.76
CA LYS A 52 9.81 -0.67 0.74
C LYS A 52 10.27 -2.09 1.03
N ARG A 53 10.02 -3.01 0.10
CA ARG A 53 10.50 -4.40 0.13
C ARG A 53 11.05 -4.83 -1.22
N ASN A 54 12.27 -5.36 -1.23
CA ASN A 54 13.00 -5.78 -2.43
C ASN A 54 12.99 -4.70 -3.52
N ASN A 55 13.23 -3.44 -3.12
CA ASN A 55 13.18 -2.27 -4.01
C ASN A 55 11.81 -2.05 -4.70
N ARG A 56 10.73 -2.51 -4.08
CA ARG A 56 9.34 -2.33 -4.53
C ARG A 56 8.48 -1.74 -3.40
N ALA A 57 7.42 -1.04 -3.76
CA ALA A 57 6.38 -0.64 -2.82
C ALA A 57 5.46 -1.83 -2.55
N GLU A 58 5.33 -2.22 -1.30
CA GLU A 58 4.19 -3.00 -0.80
C GLU A 58 3.21 -2.05 -0.12
N VAL A 59 1.94 -2.12 -0.50
CA VAL A 59 0.89 -1.26 0.05
C VAL A 59 -0.09 -2.13 0.82
N ASN A 60 -0.38 -1.73 2.06
CA ASN A 60 -1.32 -2.43 2.93
C ASN A 60 -2.38 -1.45 3.43
N LEU A 61 -3.65 -1.84 3.40
CA LEU A 61 -4.72 -1.05 4.03
C LEU A 61 -4.66 -1.27 5.54
N ILE A 62 -4.45 -0.19 6.30
CA ILE A 62 -4.57 -0.23 7.77
C ILE A 62 -6.01 -0.04 8.19
N GLN A 63 -6.70 0.95 7.60
CA GLN A 63 -8.06 1.32 7.96
C GLN A 63 -8.80 1.90 6.76
N ALA A 64 -10.06 1.51 6.59
CA ALA A 64 -11.03 2.21 5.76
C ALA A 64 -12.02 2.97 6.68
N ARG A 65 -12.42 4.18 6.28
CA ARG A 65 -13.45 4.96 6.96
C ARG A 65 -14.82 4.73 6.35
#